data_AF-A0A6A0HGQ5-F1
#
_entry.id   AF-A0A6A0HGQ5-F1
#
_cell.length_a   1.000
_cell.length_b   1.000
_cell.length_c   1.000
_cell.angle_alpha   90.00
_cell.angle_beta   90.00
_cell.angle_gamma   90.00
#
_symmetry.space_group_name_H-M   'P 1'
#
loop_
_entity.id
_entity.type
_entity.pdbx_description
1 polymer ?
#
loop_
_entity_poly.entity_id
_entity_poly.type
_entity_poly.pdbx_seq_one_letter_code
_entity_poly.pdbx_strand_id
1 'polypeptide(L)'
;MNSGLLLKVNCVSLCHFKDANYTSSPRLMLPSLHKRFTALENARAQLLKELEHLHESQLAFKSAPEAWSILEVVEHLILVERASLSYLHKKRSGLVSLKKLGRVDSAWRCFLLACALRSPLKFKAPAKSVLPNSGQSLHELRTEWEELRQQWRTTLESITPDMMRFPLSGHPVAGRFTAAQGLFWIAEHLRHHLKQIARIQKASRHSS
;
A
#
# COMPACT_ATOMS: atom_id res chain seq x y z
N MET A 1 -47.53 69.98 1.53
CA MET A 1 -48.18 69.24 2.63
C MET A 1 -47.80 67.78 2.48
N ASN A 2 -47.11 67.26 3.50
CA ASN A 2 -46.51 65.92 3.59
C ASN A 2 -47.56 64.84 3.87
N SER A 3 -47.40 63.68 3.22
CA SER A 3 -47.78 62.32 3.67
C SER A 3 -47.14 61.38 2.65
N GLY A 4 -46.37 60.33 2.91
CA GLY A 4 -46.10 59.46 4.07
C GLY A 4 -45.71 58.10 3.44
N LEU A 5 -44.43 57.76 3.39
CA LEU A 5 -43.74 56.77 4.22
C LEU A 5 -43.88 55.28 3.77
N LEU A 6 -42.75 54.76 3.27
CA LEU A 6 -42.14 53.41 3.39
C LEU A 6 -42.96 52.12 3.19
N LEU A 7 -42.46 51.24 2.30
CA LEU A 7 -41.71 50.04 2.72
C LEU A 7 -41.01 49.35 1.54
N LYS A 8 -39.69 49.22 1.65
CA LYS A 8 -38.81 48.42 0.78
C LYS A 8 -39.03 46.94 1.07
N VAL A 9 -39.18 46.11 0.04
CA VAL A 9 -38.95 44.65 0.13
C VAL A 9 -38.08 44.22 -1.06
N ASN A 10 -37.13 43.34 -0.73
CA ASN A 10 -35.90 43.02 -1.43
C ASN A 10 -36.07 42.34 -2.79
N CYS A 11 -35.19 42.74 -3.71
CA CYS A 11 -34.84 42.03 -4.94
C CYS A 11 -33.97 40.83 -4.58
N VAL A 12 -34.48 39.61 -4.77
CA VAL A 12 -33.65 38.40 -4.83
C VAL A 12 -33.48 38.04 -6.30
N SER A 13 -32.25 38.18 -6.76
CA SER A 13 -31.81 37.93 -8.13
C SER A 13 -31.88 36.43 -8.44
N LEU A 14 -32.57 36.08 -9.53
CA LEU A 14 -32.59 34.76 -10.12
C LEU A 14 -31.26 34.54 -10.87
N CYS A 15 -30.25 33.99 -10.19
CA CYS A 15 -29.06 33.50 -10.88
C CYS A 15 -29.30 32.06 -11.35
N HIS A 16 -29.39 31.89 -12.67
CA HIS A 16 -29.33 30.60 -13.37
C HIS A 16 -28.09 29.81 -12.93
N PHE A 17 -28.32 28.71 -12.20
CA PHE A 17 -27.32 27.68 -11.96
C PHE A 17 -27.19 26.89 -13.26
N LYS A 18 -26.15 27.17 -14.05
CA LYS A 18 -25.78 26.31 -15.18
C LYS A 18 -25.19 25.02 -14.60
N ASP A 19 -25.86 23.92 -14.86
CA ASP A 19 -25.41 22.56 -14.59
C ASP A 19 -24.01 22.35 -15.19
N ALA A 20 -23.00 22.36 -14.33
CA ALA A 20 -21.70 21.85 -14.66
C ALA A 20 -21.80 20.32 -14.66
N ASN A 21 -22.06 19.76 -15.84
CA ASN A 21 -21.80 18.35 -16.13
C ASN A 21 -20.30 18.08 -15.95
N TYR A 22 -19.88 17.84 -14.71
CA TYR A 22 -18.57 17.27 -14.41
C TYR A 22 -18.63 15.79 -14.79
N THR A 23 -18.41 15.51 -16.07
CA THR A 23 -18.09 14.16 -16.51
C THR A 23 -16.72 13.83 -15.92
N SER A 24 -16.71 13.18 -14.75
CA SER A 24 -15.49 12.59 -14.22
C SER A 24 -15.00 11.57 -15.23
N SER A 25 -14.01 11.93 -16.06
CA SER A 25 -13.24 10.96 -16.80
C SER A 25 -12.80 9.88 -15.81
N PRO A 26 -12.87 8.58 -16.16
CA PRO A 26 -12.35 7.54 -15.28
C PRO A 26 -10.94 7.94 -14.87
N ARG A 27 -10.72 8.13 -13.55
CA ARG A 27 -9.43 8.59 -13.04
C ARG A 27 -8.41 7.50 -13.30
N LEU A 28 -7.72 7.59 -14.42
CA LEU A 28 -6.65 6.67 -14.76
C LEU A 28 -5.48 6.93 -13.81
N MET A 29 -5.02 5.85 -13.16
CA MET A 29 -3.83 5.89 -12.32
C MET A 29 -2.62 6.45 -13.09
N LEU A 30 -1.83 7.31 -12.45
CA LEU A 30 -0.64 7.89 -13.07
C LEU A 30 0.28 6.80 -13.66
N PRO A 31 0.85 6.97 -14.87
CA PRO A 31 1.60 5.90 -15.56
C PRO A 31 2.72 5.28 -14.72
N SER A 32 3.45 6.10 -13.95
CA SER A 32 4.52 5.61 -13.07
C SER A 32 4.01 4.77 -11.90
N LEU A 33 2.82 5.08 -11.37
CA LEU A 33 2.17 4.31 -10.31
C LEU A 33 1.57 3.04 -10.91
N HIS A 34 0.88 3.14 -12.04
CA HIS A 34 0.29 2.01 -12.74
C HIS A 34 1.33 0.94 -13.05
N LYS A 35 2.47 1.32 -13.68
CA LYS A 35 3.56 0.38 -13.97
C LYS A 35 4.05 -0.37 -12.73
N ARG A 36 4.22 0.32 -11.61
CA ARG A 36 4.73 -0.28 -10.35
C ARG A 36 3.69 -1.15 -9.68
N PHE A 37 2.43 -0.69 -9.68
CA PHE A 37 1.31 -1.41 -9.08
C PHE A 37 1.02 -2.70 -9.84
N THR A 38 1.01 -2.67 -11.18
CA THR A 38 0.86 -3.85 -12.02
C THR A 38 2.00 -4.86 -11.78
N ALA A 39 3.24 -4.40 -11.64
CA ALA A 39 4.36 -5.30 -11.34
C ALA A 39 4.23 -5.97 -9.95
N LEU A 40 3.83 -5.20 -8.92
CA LEU A 40 3.56 -5.72 -7.59
C LEU A 40 2.41 -6.73 -7.62
N GLU A 41 1.34 -6.43 -8.37
CA GLU A 41 0.17 -7.28 -8.47
C GLU A 41 0.45 -8.60 -9.19
N ASN A 42 1.21 -8.57 -10.29
CA ASN A 42 1.62 -9.79 -10.97
C ASN A 42 2.47 -10.69 -10.06
N ALA A 43 3.35 -10.11 -9.25
CA ALA A 43 4.15 -10.86 -8.29
C ALA A 43 3.30 -11.48 -7.17
N ARG A 44 2.29 -10.74 -6.65
CA ARG A 44 1.34 -11.25 -5.66
C ARG A 44 0.50 -12.39 -6.23
N ALA A 45 -0.07 -12.20 -7.41
CA ALA A 45 -0.92 -13.20 -8.07
C ALA A 45 -0.14 -14.49 -8.37
N GLN A 46 1.10 -14.36 -8.85
CA GLN A 46 1.97 -15.49 -9.08
C GLN A 46 2.30 -16.25 -7.78
N LEU A 47 2.63 -15.53 -6.70
CA LEU A 47 2.83 -16.15 -5.39
C LEU A 47 1.59 -16.92 -4.94
N LEU A 48 0.42 -16.28 -4.96
CA LEU A 48 -0.83 -16.89 -4.52
C LEU A 48 -1.17 -18.17 -5.32
N LYS A 49 -0.94 -18.15 -6.64
CA LYS A 49 -1.10 -19.33 -7.49
C LYS A 49 -0.14 -20.46 -7.12
N GLU A 50 1.13 -20.14 -6.84
CA GLU A 50 2.11 -21.15 -6.41
C GLU A 50 1.73 -21.78 -5.07
N LEU A 51 1.18 -20.99 -4.14
CA LEU A 51 0.79 -21.49 -2.82
C LEU A 51 -0.46 -22.38 -2.84
N GLU A 52 -1.36 -22.22 -3.82
CA GLU A 52 -2.54 -23.09 -3.99
C GLU A 52 -2.18 -24.55 -4.27
N HIS A 53 -1.00 -24.79 -4.84
CA HIS A 53 -0.54 -26.14 -5.16
C HIS A 53 0.11 -26.86 -3.98
N LEU A 54 0.20 -26.23 -2.81
CA LEU A 54 0.79 -26.82 -1.61
C LEU A 54 -0.27 -27.39 -0.68
N HIS A 55 0.08 -28.49 0.00
CA HIS A 55 -0.75 -29.03 1.07
C HIS A 55 -0.74 -28.12 2.31
N GLU A 56 -1.81 -28.18 3.10
CA GLU A 56 -1.94 -27.40 4.33
C GLU A 56 -0.78 -27.63 5.30
N SER A 57 -0.30 -28.87 5.43
CA SER A 57 0.87 -29.21 6.24
C SER A 57 2.14 -28.50 5.77
N GLN A 58 2.32 -28.30 4.45
CA GLN A 58 3.46 -27.58 3.89
C GLN A 58 3.35 -26.07 4.08
N LEU A 59 2.12 -25.53 4.02
CA LEU A 59 1.84 -24.12 4.26
C LEU A 59 2.05 -23.72 5.73
N ALA A 60 1.63 -24.60 6.65
CA ALA A 60 1.76 -24.42 8.10
C ALA A 60 3.13 -24.84 8.67
N PHE A 61 3.98 -25.50 7.87
CA PHE A 61 5.29 -25.99 8.31
C PHE A 61 6.18 -24.88 8.88
N LYS A 62 6.75 -25.12 10.06
CA LYS A 62 7.77 -24.27 10.69
C LYS A 62 9.07 -25.05 10.83
N SER A 63 10.17 -24.47 10.36
CA SER A 63 11.50 -25.10 10.48
C SER A 63 12.07 -25.10 11.90
N ALA A 64 11.51 -24.28 12.80
CA ALA A 64 11.83 -24.19 14.22
C ALA A 64 10.64 -23.53 14.95
N PRO A 65 10.50 -23.68 16.28
CA PRO A 65 9.38 -23.09 17.04
C PRO A 65 9.21 -21.58 16.83
N GLU A 66 10.32 -20.85 16.75
CA GLU A 66 10.35 -19.39 16.56
C GLU A 66 10.34 -18.95 15.09
N ALA A 67 10.36 -19.90 14.14
CA ALA A 67 10.37 -19.60 12.71
C ALA A 67 8.96 -19.35 12.18
N TRP A 68 8.87 -18.52 11.14
CA TRP A 68 7.61 -18.31 10.44
C TRP A 68 7.29 -19.44 9.46
N SER A 69 6.04 -19.85 9.42
CA SER A 69 5.46 -20.66 8.35
C SER A 69 5.24 -19.82 7.08
N ILE A 70 4.82 -20.47 5.98
CA ILE A 70 4.47 -19.73 4.76
C ILE A 70 3.25 -18.84 5.01
N LEU A 71 2.25 -19.33 5.75
CA LEU A 71 1.05 -18.57 6.12
C LEU A 71 1.43 -17.31 6.91
N GLU A 72 2.31 -17.43 7.90
CA GLU A 72 2.77 -16.31 8.71
C GLU A 72 3.59 -15.29 7.90
N VAL A 73 4.35 -15.74 6.89
CA VAL A 73 5.02 -14.82 5.95
C VAL A 73 4.01 -14.05 5.09
N VAL A 74 2.95 -14.72 4.61
CA VAL A 74 1.89 -14.08 3.82
C VAL A 74 1.12 -13.06 4.68
N GLU A 75 0.75 -13.43 5.90
CA GLU A 75 0.12 -12.53 6.87
C GLU A 75 0.99 -11.29 7.14
N HIS A 76 2.30 -11.48 7.35
CA HIS A 76 3.23 -10.36 7.51
C HIS A 76 3.21 -9.39 6.31
N LEU A 77 3.18 -9.91 5.08
CA LEU A 77 3.11 -9.09 3.86
C LEU A 77 1.83 -8.25 3.82
N ILE A 78 0.69 -8.86 4.17
CA ILE A 78 -0.61 -8.18 4.22
C ILE A 78 -0.60 -7.08 5.30
N LEU A 79 -0.09 -7.38 6.50
CA LEU A 79 0.01 -6.40 7.60
C LEU A 79 0.88 -5.20 7.23
N VAL A 80 2.02 -5.42 6.56
CA VAL A 80 2.90 -4.35 6.08
C VAL A 80 2.23 -3.50 5.00
N GLU A 81 1.54 -4.12 4.04
CA GLU A 81 0.78 -3.40 3.02
C GLU A 81 -0.37 -2.58 3.64
N ARG A 82 -1.09 -3.13 4.62
CA ARG A 82 -2.17 -2.42 5.34
C ARG A 82 -1.65 -1.21 6.10
N ALA A 83 -0.55 -1.37 6.84
CA ALA A 83 0.09 -0.27 7.55
C ALA A 83 0.56 0.83 6.58
N SER A 84 1.10 0.44 5.43
CA SER A 84 1.54 1.35 4.38
C SER A 84 0.38 2.12 3.74
N LEU A 85 -0.75 1.45 3.49
CA LEU A 85 -1.96 2.08 2.97
C LEU A 85 -2.59 3.04 3.98
N SER A 86 -2.65 2.65 5.26
CA SER A 86 -3.11 3.51 6.35
C SER A 86 -2.27 4.79 6.47
N TYR A 87 -0.94 4.65 6.37
CA TYR A 87 -0.02 5.80 6.33
C TYR A 87 -0.31 6.72 5.15
N LEU A 88 -0.49 6.14 3.95
CA LEU A 88 -0.81 6.89 2.73
C LEU A 88 -2.11 7.69 2.89
N HIS A 89 -3.18 7.07 3.40
CA HIS A 89 -4.43 7.76 3.70
C HIS A 89 -4.23 8.93 4.67
N LYS A 90 -3.53 8.68 5.79
CA LYS A 90 -3.24 9.72 6.79
C LYS A 90 -2.48 10.91 6.21
N LYS A 91 -1.48 10.66 5.36
CA LYS A 91 -0.67 11.72 4.74
C LYS A 91 -1.43 12.46 3.64
N ARG A 92 -2.26 11.77 2.88
CA ARG A 92 -3.11 12.39 1.86
C ARG A 92 -4.10 13.38 2.49
N SER A 93 -4.73 13.03 3.61
CA SER A 93 -5.67 13.94 4.29
C SER A 93 -4.99 15.18 4.90
N GLY A 94 -3.68 15.13 5.12
CA GLY A 94 -2.89 16.21 5.73
C GLY A 94 -1.96 16.95 4.76
N LEU A 95 -2.18 16.87 3.44
CA LEU A 95 -1.24 17.36 2.40
C LEU A 95 -0.76 18.79 2.61
N VAL A 96 -1.65 19.70 3.01
CA VAL A 96 -1.35 21.14 3.21
C VAL A 96 -0.22 21.37 4.23
N SER A 97 -0.06 20.45 5.19
CA SER A 97 0.96 20.52 6.23
C SER A 97 2.31 19.87 5.85
N LEU A 98 2.38 19.22 4.69
CA LEU A 98 3.56 18.43 4.30
C LEU A 98 4.59 19.28 3.58
N LYS A 99 5.85 19.17 4.01
CA LYS A 99 6.99 19.65 3.24
C LYS A 99 7.26 18.70 2.08
N LYS A 100 7.67 19.26 0.93
CA LYS A 100 8.14 18.48 -0.23
C LYS A 100 9.30 17.59 0.19
N LEU A 101 9.36 16.39 -0.37
CA LEU A 101 10.43 15.45 -0.11
C LEU A 101 11.66 15.83 -0.95
N GLY A 102 12.84 15.84 -0.36
CA GLY A 102 14.07 16.01 -1.12
C GLY A 102 14.31 14.79 -2.02
N ARG A 103 14.56 15.07 -3.31
CA ARG A 103 14.59 14.02 -4.34
C ARG A 103 15.84 13.14 -4.21
N VAL A 104 16.99 13.73 -3.95
CA VAL A 104 18.29 13.03 -3.87
C VAL A 104 18.38 12.20 -2.59
N ASP A 105 18.05 12.78 -1.42
CA ASP A 105 18.10 12.03 -0.15
C ASP A 105 17.13 10.86 -0.14
N SER A 106 15.90 11.06 -0.63
CA SER A 106 14.91 9.98 -0.67
C SER A 106 15.31 8.88 -1.65
N ALA A 107 15.88 9.23 -2.80
CA ALA A 107 16.38 8.26 -3.76
C ALA A 107 17.53 7.43 -3.16
N TRP A 108 18.47 8.07 -2.48
CA TRP A 108 19.59 7.38 -1.82
C TRP A 108 19.11 6.43 -0.72
N ARG A 109 18.22 6.87 0.17
CA ARG A 109 17.62 6.00 1.20
C ARG A 109 16.86 4.82 0.58
N CYS A 110 16.14 5.06 -0.50
CA CYS A 110 15.39 4.03 -1.22
C CYS A 110 16.32 2.99 -1.86
N PHE A 111 17.45 3.44 -2.42
CA PHE A 111 18.50 2.57 -2.94
C PHE A 111 19.12 1.71 -1.83
N LEU A 112 19.53 2.31 -0.70
CA LEU A 112 20.09 1.57 0.43
C LEU A 112 19.11 0.53 0.99
N LEU A 113 17.83 0.90 1.12
CA LEU A 113 16.78 -0.03 1.53
C LEU A 113 16.65 -1.20 0.55
N ALA A 114 16.66 -0.94 -0.76
CA ALA A 114 16.63 -2.00 -1.76
C ALA A 114 17.84 -2.93 -1.60
N CYS A 115 19.06 -2.41 -1.50
CA CYS A 115 20.28 -3.19 -1.27
C CYS A 115 20.15 -4.09 -0.03
N ALA A 116 19.66 -3.55 1.09
CA ALA A 116 19.43 -4.31 2.31
C ALA A 116 18.43 -5.47 2.08
N LEU A 117 17.28 -5.21 1.45
CA LEU A 117 16.27 -6.23 1.16
C LEU A 117 16.73 -7.26 0.12
N ARG A 118 17.65 -6.90 -0.78
CA ARG A 118 18.25 -7.83 -1.77
C ARG A 118 19.27 -8.78 -1.14
N SER A 119 19.93 -8.34 -0.07
CA SER A 119 20.95 -9.11 0.64
C SER A 119 20.40 -10.39 1.29
N PRO A 120 21.26 -11.34 1.70
CA PRO A 120 20.85 -12.53 2.44
C PRO A 120 20.59 -12.28 3.93
N LEU A 121 20.73 -11.03 4.40
CA LEU A 121 20.57 -10.69 5.82
C LEU A 121 19.13 -10.94 6.29
N LYS A 122 19.00 -11.38 7.53
CA LYS A 122 17.71 -11.54 8.22
C LYS A 122 17.43 -10.29 9.03
N PHE A 123 16.23 -9.74 8.88
CA PHE A 123 15.79 -8.56 9.63
C PHE A 123 14.65 -8.96 10.57
N LYS A 124 14.67 -8.43 11.79
CA LYS A 124 13.53 -8.55 12.70
C LYS A 124 12.45 -7.56 12.28
N ALA A 125 11.19 -7.97 12.38
CA ALA A 125 10.08 -7.07 12.14
C ALA A 125 10.13 -5.90 13.13
N PRO A 126 10.00 -4.64 12.67
CA PRO A 126 10.29 -3.47 13.50
C PRO A 126 9.16 -3.13 14.49
N ALA A 127 7.95 -3.67 14.30
CA ALA A 127 6.79 -3.36 15.13
C ALA A 127 5.95 -4.61 15.39
N LYS A 128 5.32 -4.68 16.57
CA LYS A 128 4.40 -5.76 16.93
C LYS A 128 3.18 -5.84 16.03
N SER A 129 2.74 -4.70 15.47
CA SER A 129 1.56 -4.62 14.59
C SER A 129 1.73 -5.31 13.23
N VAL A 130 2.96 -5.74 12.89
CA VAL A 130 3.24 -6.48 11.66
C VAL A 130 3.78 -7.89 11.97
N LEU A 131 3.64 -8.35 13.21
CA LEU A 131 3.93 -9.73 13.57
C LEU A 131 2.68 -10.58 13.27
N PRO A 132 2.83 -11.69 12.53
CA PRO A 132 1.73 -12.59 12.25
C PRO A 132 1.29 -13.32 13.54
N ASN A 133 -0.01 -13.44 13.77
CA ASN A 133 -0.56 -14.11 14.94
C ASN A 133 -1.99 -14.67 14.76
N SER A 134 -2.57 -14.52 13.57
CA SER A 134 -3.98 -14.83 13.34
C SER A 134 -4.29 -16.33 13.26
N GLY A 135 -3.34 -17.14 12.78
CA GLY A 135 -3.58 -18.54 12.45
C GLY A 135 -4.48 -18.74 11.22
N GLN A 136 -4.68 -17.70 10.40
CA GLN A 136 -5.55 -17.77 9.22
C GLN A 136 -5.05 -18.79 8.18
N SER A 137 -6.02 -19.40 7.50
CA SER A 137 -5.82 -20.24 6.31
C SER A 137 -5.37 -19.41 5.10
N LEU A 138 -4.81 -20.08 4.09
CA LEU A 138 -4.43 -19.43 2.82
C LEU A 138 -5.64 -18.77 2.12
N HIS A 139 -6.84 -19.34 2.26
CA HIS A 139 -8.06 -18.80 1.66
C HIS A 139 -8.49 -17.47 2.31
N GLU A 140 -8.44 -17.40 3.64
CA GLU A 140 -8.74 -16.17 4.38
C GLU A 140 -7.72 -15.07 4.07
N LEU A 141 -6.43 -15.40 4.12
CA LEU A 141 -5.35 -14.46 3.78
C LEU A 141 -5.46 -13.96 2.34
N ARG A 142 -5.85 -14.83 1.39
CA ARG A 142 -6.09 -14.43 -0.01
C ARG A 142 -7.22 -13.41 -0.10
N THR A 143 -8.36 -13.69 0.54
CA THR A 143 -9.54 -12.81 0.53
C THR A 143 -9.17 -11.44 1.09
N GLU A 144 -8.50 -11.42 2.24
CA GLU A 144 -8.02 -10.20 2.90
C GLU A 144 -7.05 -9.40 2.01
N TRP A 145 -6.12 -10.09 1.35
CA TRP A 145 -5.16 -9.42 0.47
C TRP A 145 -5.82 -8.88 -0.81
N GLU A 146 -6.86 -9.55 -1.33
CA GLU A 146 -7.64 -9.06 -2.47
C GLU A 146 -8.40 -7.79 -2.13
N GLU A 147 -9.10 -7.75 -0.99
CA GLU A 147 -9.78 -6.55 -0.50
C GLU A 147 -8.80 -5.40 -0.32
N LEU A 148 -7.65 -5.67 0.30
CA LEU A 148 -6.58 -4.69 0.48
C LEU A 148 -6.05 -4.19 -0.88
N ARG A 149 -5.95 -5.07 -1.89
CA ARG A 149 -5.50 -4.70 -3.24
C ARG A 149 -6.50 -3.77 -3.93
N GLN A 150 -7.80 -3.99 -3.76
CA GLN A 150 -8.83 -3.06 -4.27
C GLN A 150 -8.72 -1.68 -3.60
N GLN A 151 -8.51 -1.64 -2.28
CA GLN A 151 -8.32 -0.37 -1.56
C GLN A 151 -7.05 0.37 -2.04
N TRP A 152 -5.96 -0.35 -2.31
CA TRP A 152 -4.77 0.22 -2.92
C TRP A 152 -5.07 0.82 -4.30
N ARG A 153 -5.77 0.09 -5.17
CA ARG A 153 -6.13 0.56 -6.52
C ARG A 153 -6.87 1.89 -6.45
N THR A 154 -7.98 1.93 -5.71
CA THR A 154 -8.80 3.14 -5.51
C THR A 154 -7.98 4.29 -4.95
N THR A 155 -7.08 4.01 -4.01
CA THR A 155 -6.23 5.04 -3.41
C THR A 155 -5.21 5.60 -4.40
N LEU A 156 -4.57 4.75 -5.19
CA LEU A 156 -3.56 5.17 -6.17
C LEU A 156 -4.18 5.95 -7.34
N GLU A 157 -5.40 5.61 -7.78
CA GLU A 157 -6.16 6.35 -8.79
C GLU A 157 -6.52 7.77 -8.36
N SER A 158 -6.60 8.02 -7.06
CA SER A 158 -6.83 9.36 -6.51
C SER A 158 -5.57 10.23 -6.42
N ILE A 159 -4.37 9.68 -6.63
CA ILE A 159 -3.12 10.42 -6.50
C ILE A 159 -2.92 11.33 -7.71
N THR A 160 -2.78 12.63 -7.46
CA THR A 160 -2.50 13.62 -8.51
C THR A 160 -0.99 13.77 -8.76
N PRO A 161 -0.58 14.34 -9.92
CA PRO A 161 0.83 14.61 -10.18
C PRO A 161 1.51 15.51 -9.14
N ASP A 162 0.79 16.48 -8.56
CA ASP A 162 1.31 17.35 -7.50
C ASP A 162 1.64 16.56 -6.22
N MET A 163 0.73 15.65 -5.86
CA MET A 163 0.85 14.81 -4.67
C MET A 163 2.13 13.95 -4.66
N MET A 164 2.65 13.61 -5.84
CA MET A 164 3.86 12.79 -6.00
C MET A 164 5.14 13.41 -5.43
N ARG A 165 5.12 14.70 -5.07
CA ARG A 165 6.24 15.43 -4.48
C ARG A 165 6.30 15.34 -2.95
N PHE A 166 5.28 14.78 -2.32
CA PHE A 166 5.15 14.72 -0.87
C PHE A 166 5.51 13.33 -0.31
N PRO A 167 5.88 13.26 0.98
CA PRO A 167 6.19 12.01 1.67
C PRO A 167 4.91 11.21 1.98
N LEU A 168 4.38 10.56 0.96
CA LEU A 168 3.13 9.78 1.01
C LEU A 168 3.34 8.32 1.45
N SER A 169 4.58 7.87 1.61
CA SER A 169 4.94 6.57 2.16
C SER A 169 6.03 6.73 3.22
N GLY A 170 6.12 5.78 4.15
CA GLY A 170 7.11 5.76 5.20
C GLY A 170 7.55 4.35 5.53
N HIS A 171 8.85 4.18 5.75
CA HIS A 171 9.46 2.95 6.24
C HIS A 171 10.04 3.21 7.64
N PRO A 172 9.88 2.28 8.61
CA PRO A 172 10.29 2.49 10.01
C PRO A 172 11.77 2.90 10.19
N VAL A 173 12.66 2.32 9.39
CA VAL A 173 14.11 2.60 9.42
C VAL A 173 14.54 3.58 8.33
N ALA A 174 14.24 3.30 7.06
CA ALA A 174 14.69 4.10 5.91
C ALA A 174 13.96 5.44 5.70
N GLY A 175 12.99 5.78 6.54
CA GLY A 175 12.36 7.09 6.56
C GLY A 175 11.27 7.28 5.50
N ARG A 176 11.14 8.52 5.00
CA ARG A 176 10.00 8.95 4.19
C ARG A 176 10.26 8.83 2.69
N PHE A 177 9.20 8.49 1.96
CA PHE A 177 9.20 8.18 0.53
C PHE A 177 8.00 8.82 -0.18
N THR A 178 8.15 9.08 -1.48
CA THR A 178 7.03 9.38 -2.38
C THR A 178 6.13 8.14 -2.54
N ALA A 179 4.94 8.30 -3.11
CA ALA A 179 4.06 7.15 -3.40
C ALA A 179 4.71 6.12 -4.35
N ALA A 180 5.45 6.58 -5.38
CA ALA A 180 6.17 5.68 -6.29
C ALA A 180 7.32 4.91 -5.62
N GLN A 181 8.11 5.59 -4.78
CA GLN A 181 9.13 4.92 -3.95
C GLN A 181 8.47 3.96 -2.95
N GLY A 182 7.29 4.31 -2.44
CA GLY A 182 6.41 3.47 -1.63
C GLY A 182 6.14 2.11 -2.27
N LEU A 183 5.52 2.13 -3.45
CA LEU A 183 5.23 0.92 -4.22
C LEU A 183 6.50 0.13 -4.58
N PHE A 184 7.58 0.84 -4.88
CA PHE A 184 8.85 0.19 -5.17
C PHE A 184 9.38 -0.61 -3.98
N TRP A 185 9.41 -0.03 -2.77
CA TRP A 185 9.95 -0.75 -1.63
C TRP A 185 9.03 -1.88 -1.17
N ILE A 186 7.70 -1.74 -1.31
CA ILE A 186 6.74 -2.84 -1.06
C ILE A 186 7.03 -4.01 -2.01
N ALA A 187 7.31 -3.73 -3.28
CA ALA A 187 7.70 -4.78 -4.23
C ALA A 187 9.04 -5.44 -3.88
N GLU A 188 10.04 -4.68 -3.41
CA GLU A 188 11.31 -5.25 -2.92
C GLU A 188 11.13 -6.08 -1.64
N HIS A 189 10.21 -5.67 -0.76
CA HIS A 189 9.85 -6.39 0.47
C HIS A 189 9.17 -7.72 0.15
N LEU A 190 8.21 -7.72 -0.78
CA LEU A 190 7.64 -8.97 -1.32
C LEU A 190 8.74 -9.87 -1.89
N ARG A 191 9.61 -9.34 -2.76
CA ARG A 191 10.72 -10.11 -3.36
C ARG A 191 11.69 -10.67 -2.33
N HIS A 192 11.92 -9.96 -1.22
CA HIS A 192 12.70 -10.48 -0.09
C HIS A 192 12.02 -11.70 0.54
N HIS A 193 10.72 -11.62 0.80
CA HIS A 193 9.96 -12.71 1.41
C HIS A 193 9.68 -13.89 0.47
N LEU A 194 9.65 -13.70 -0.86
CA LEU A 194 9.65 -14.83 -1.81
C LEU A 194 10.86 -15.76 -1.59
N LYS A 195 12.04 -15.20 -1.28
CA LYS A 195 13.22 -16.01 -0.93
C LYS A 195 13.03 -16.77 0.38
N GLN A 196 12.32 -16.20 1.35
CA GLN A 196 12.00 -16.87 2.60
C GLN A 196 11.03 -18.03 2.37
N ILE A 197 9.96 -17.79 1.60
CA ILE A 197 8.98 -18.82 1.23
C ILE A 197 9.66 -19.98 0.50
N ALA A 198 10.53 -19.71 -0.48
CA ALA A 198 11.27 -20.74 -1.20
C ALA A 198 12.16 -21.59 -0.26
N ARG A 199 12.78 -20.99 0.76
CA ARG A 199 13.56 -21.74 1.77
C ARG A 199 12.67 -22.62 2.64
N ILE A 200 11.49 -22.12 3.06
CA ILE A 200 10.53 -22.89 3.85
C ILE A 200 9.99 -24.07 3.04
N GLN A 201 9.59 -23.84 1.78
CA GLN A 201 9.15 -24.90 0.86
C GLN A 201 10.23 -25.97 0.65
N LYS A 202 11.49 -25.57 0.50
CA LYS A 202 12.60 -26.55 0.39
C LYS A 202 12.72 -27.37 1.68
N ALA A 203 12.64 -26.73 2.84
CA ALA A 203 12.74 -27.41 4.13
C ALA A 203 11.57 -28.39 4.37
N SER A 204 10.33 -27.99 4.07
CA SER A 204 9.14 -28.84 4.30
C SER A 204 9.18 -30.14 3.50
N ARG A 205 9.75 -30.12 2.28
CA ARG A 205 9.94 -31.32 1.44
C ARG A 205 10.91 -32.34 2.00
N HIS A 206 11.87 -31.93 2.85
CA HIS A 206 12.85 -32.85 3.44
C HIS A 206 12.38 -33.40 4.80
N SER A 207 11.24 -32.91 5.30
CA SER A 207 10.64 -33.32 6.58
C SER A 207 9.33 -34.11 6.39
N SER A 208 8.89 -34.30 5.15
CA SER A 208 7.68 -35.07 4.79
C SER A 208 8.05 -36.48 4.33
#